data_AF-A0A937QAJ8-F1
#
_entry.id   AF-A0A937QAJ8-F1
#
_cell.length_a   1.000
_cell.length_b   1.000
_cell.length_c   1.000
_cell.angle_alpha   90.00
_cell.angle_beta   90.00
_cell.angle_gamma   90.00
#
_symmetry.space_group_name_H-M   'P 1'
#
loop_
_entity.id
_entity.type
_entity.pdbx_description
1 polymer ?
#
loop_
_entity_poly.entity_id
_entity_poly.type
_entity_poly.pdbx_seq_one_letter_code
_entity_poly.pdbx_strand_id
1 'polypeptide(L)' 'MGREAKIERKTKETEVRLKLNLDGSGLSKVDTGIPF' A
#
# COMPACT_ATOMS: atom_id res chain seq x y z
N MET A 1 -17.17 0.55 -12.02
CA MET A 1 -16.10 1.39 -11.44
C MET A 1 -15.74 0.80 -10.09
N GLY A 2 -14.54 0.25 -9.93
CA GLY A 2 -14.07 -0.28 -8.64
C GLY A 2 -13.38 0.82 -7.82
N ARG A 3 -13.52 0.81 -6.49
CA ARG A 3 -12.87 1.79 -5.61
C ARG A 3 -11.44 1.34 -5.29
N GLU A 4 -10.58 1.43 -6.30
CA GLU A 4 -9.19 0.99 -6.23
C GLU A 4 -8.23 2.13 -6.52
N ALA A 5 -7.11 2.17 -5.78
CA ALA A 5 -6.05 3.15 -5.96
C ALA A 5 -4.66 2.51 -5.81
N LYS A 6 -3.69 3.02 -6.58
CA LYS A 6 -2.27 2.69 -6.46
C LYS A 6 -1.49 3.99 -6.30
N ILE A 7 -0.62 4.04 -5.29
CA ILE A 7 0.20 5.20 -4.95
C ILE A 7 1.65 4.76 -4.82
N GLU A 8 2.55 5.52 -5.44
CA GLU A 8 4.00 5.38 -5.29
C GLU A 8 4.55 6.74 -4.84
N ARG A 9 5.24 6.77 -3.70
CA ARG A 9 5.83 7.98 -3.13
C ARG A 9 7.31 7.72 -2.86
N LYS A 10 8.16 8.53 -3.47
CA LYS A 10 9.60 8.49 -3.28
C LYS A 10 10.09 9.81 -2.73
N THR A 11 10.76 9.76 -1.58
CA THR A 11 11.53 10.89 -1.04
C THR A 11 12.99 10.46 -0.84
N LYS A 12 13.83 11.33 -0.29
CA LYS A 12 15.23 10.99 0.01
C LYS A 12 15.35 9.98 1.15
N GLU A 13 14.38 9.98 2.05
CA GLU A 13 14.35 9.18 3.28
C GLU A 13 13.73 7.81 3.04
N THR A 14 12.69 7.72 2.21
CA THR A 14 11.94 6.47 2.04
C THR A 14 11.24 6.37 0.68
N GLU A 15 11.05 5.12 0.24
CA GLU A 15 10.24 4.78 -0.91
C GLU A 15 9.07 3.91 -0.46
N VAL A 16 7.85 4.35 -0.74
CA VAL A 16 6.61 3.69 -0.30
C VAL A 16 5.76 3.36 -1.51
N ARG A 17 5.26 2.12 -1.56
CA ARG A 17 4.33 1.63 -2.58
C ARG A 17 3.09 1.06 -1.90
N LEU A 18 1.92 1.53 -2.32
CA LEU A 18 0.65 1.14 -1.73
C LEU A 18 -0.38 0.82 -2.82
N LYS A 19 -1.10 -0.27 -2.64
CA LYS A 19 -2.29 -0.63 -3.41
C LYS A 19 -3.44 -0.82 -2.43
N LEU A 20 -4.55 -0.14 -2.66
CA LEU A 20 -5.74 -0.21 -1.82
C LEU A 20 -6.96 -0.52 -2.69
N ASN A 21 -7.75 -1.48 -2.23
CA ASN A 21 -9.07 -1.79 -2.78
C ASN A 21 -10.09 -1.70 -1.64
N LEU A 22 -11.02 -0.73 -1.71
CA LEU A 22 -12.05 -0.53 -0.69
C LEU A 22 -13.19 -1.57 -0.78
N ASP A 23 -13.29 -2.29 -1.88
CA ASP A 23 -14.27 -3.36 -2.14
C ASP A 23 -13.62 -4.76 -1.98
N GLY A 24 -12.44 -4.85 -1.36
CA GLY A 24 -11.69 -6.08 -1.20
C GLY A 24 -12.24 -7.02 -0.12
N SER A 25 -11.69 -8.24 -0.05
CA SER A 25 -12.09 -9.31 0.88
C SER A 25 -11.21 -9.43 2.13
N GLY A 26 -10.47 -8.38 2.48
CA GLY A 26 -9.56 -8.37 3.65
C GLY A 26 -8.17 -8.95 3.39
N LEU A 27 -7.80 -9.25 2.14
CA LEU A 27 -6.44 -9.64 1.79
C LEU A 27 -5.48 -8.47 2.02
N SER A 28 -4.44 -8.71 2.84
CA SER A 28 -3.39 -7.71 3.10
C SER A 28 -2.01 -8.35 3.06
N LYS A 29 -1.04 -7.56 2.60
CA LYS A 29 0.39 -7.86 2.66
C LYS A 29 1.09 -6.56 3.03
N VAL A 30 1.70 -6.53 4.20
CA VAL A 30 2.39 -5.35 4.73
C VAL A 30 3.84 -5.73 4.99
N ASP A 31 4.75 -5.00 4.38
CA ASP A 31 6.19 -5.17 4.56
C ASP A 31 6.82 -3.78 4.66
N THR A 32 7.01 -3.33 5.90
CA THR A 32 7.62 -2.03 6.23
C THR A 32 9.11 -2.17 6.58
N GLY A 33 9.65 -3.39 6.62
CA GLY A 33 10.99 -3.69 7.14
C GLY A 33 11.14 -3.53 8.66
N ILE A 34 10.08 -3.13 9.38
CA ILE A 34 10.09 -2.96 10.84
C ILE A 34 9.06 -3.93 11.44
N PRO A 35 9.50 -5.02 12.08
CA PRO A 35 8.59 -5.87 12.85
C PRO A 35 8.09 -5.11 14.09
N PHE A 36 6.94 -5.53 14.60
CA PHE A 36 6.38 -4.99 15.83
C PHE A 36 7.21 -5.38 17.05
#